data_AF-A0AAD4IK10-F1
#
_entry.id   AF-A0AAD4IK10-F1
#
_cell.length_a   1.000
_cell.length_b   1.000
_cell.length_c   1.000
_cell.angle_alpha   90.00
_cell.angle_beta   90.00
_cell.angle_gamma   90.00
#
_symmetry.space_group_name_H-M   'P 1'
#
loop_
_entity.id
_entity.type
_entity.pdbx_description
1 polymer ?
#
loop_
_entity_poly.entity_id
_entity_poly.type
_entity_poly.pdbx_seq_one_letter_code
_entity_poly.pdbx_strand_id
1 'polypeptide(L)'
;MPQNALRGDPLENYGLENRAAPIKGRPQIHDFARTVYDDEVLAPEPAFTSARAHIPQGIDPTQLAPPEPDSGGNGTTTGQRALTPEEKDQCPFGDTRWPPPNVSMSKPLHLLSDKGEKPIYYHLIYENSNPRVDFWKGPLKAQATAAYAEKGLVLSTSKEGKRRKEVKAAKQKALEEEAPKAKMEILQARNTKMLKALSSGPRGTIWQLDEQHLHVWRCIEVVQKVAGAVSLSADRRELFSMFGVGLKGIKGDMLLVSQKAEVPG
;
A
#
# COMPACT_ATOMS: atom_id res chain seq x y z
N MET A 1 22.40 53.43 33.78
CA MET A 1 20.93 53.60 33.84
C MET A 1 20.36 53.10 32.52
N PRO A 2 19.71 51.92 32.46
CA PRO A 2 19.23 51.35 31.21
C PRO A 2 17.86 51.97 30.85
N GLN A 3 17.71 52.43 29.61
CA GLN A 3 16.40 52.76 29.05
C GLN A 3 15.91 51.54 28.27
N ASN A 4 14.91 50.86 28.83
CA ASN A 4 14.14 49.82 28.15
C ASN A 4 13.36 50.45 26.99
N ALA A 5 13.77 50.18 25.76
CA ALA A 5 12.93 50.42 24.59
C ALA A 5 11.83 49.35 24.55
N LEU A 6 10.57 49.78 24.59
CA LEU A 6 9.38 48.95 24.40
C LEU A 6 9.50 48.20 23.06
N ARG A 7 9.61 46.88 23.14
CA ARG A 7 9.60 45.98 21.99
C ARG A 7 8.15 45.86 21.53
N GLY A 8 7.79 46.51 20.42
CA GLY A 8 6.46 46.38 19.80
C GLY A 8 6.14 44.92 19.44
N ASP A 9 4.85 44.57 19.49
CA ASP A 9 4.38 43.21 19.21
C ASP A 9 4.60 42.88 17.72
N PRO A 10 5.40 41.86 17.36
CA PRO A 10 5.67 41.50 15.97
C PRO A 10 4.44 40.97 15.21
N LEU A 11 3.28 40.82 15.86
CA LEU A 11 2.04 40.31 15.25
C LEU A 11 0.96 41.37 15.05
N GLU A 12 1.22 42.64 15.36
CA GLU A 12 0.19 43.70 15.40
C GLU A 12 -0.53 43.94 14.06
N ASN A 13 0.02 43.45 12.94
CA ASN A 13 -0.59 43.55 11.60
C ASN A 13 -0.82 42.20 10.89
N TYR A 14 -0.58 41.07 11.55
CA TYR A 14 -0.67 39.76 10.91
C TYR A 14 -2.14 39.33 10.77
N GLY A 15 -2.69 39.43 9.56
CA GLY A 15 -4.07 39.01 9.23
C GLY A 15 -5.00 40.12 8.74
N LEU A 16 -4.53 41.38 8.66
CA LEU A 16 -5.35 42.50 8.17
C LEU A 16 -5.45 42.58 6.64
N GLU A 17 -4.57 41.92 5.89
CA GLU A 17 -4.63 41.86 4.43
C GLU A 17 -5.21 40.53 3.93
N ASN A 18 -6.55 40.45 3.89
CA ASN A 18 -7.25 39.35 3.25
C ASN A 18 -7.09 39.44 1.72
N ARG A 19 -6.00 38.88 1.20
CA ARG A 19 -5.66 38.87 -0.24
C ARG A 19 -6.65 38.09 -1.11
N ALA A 20 -7.58 37.36 -0.51
CA ALA A 20 -8.68 36.68 -1.20
C ALA A 20 -9.99 37.50 -1.23
N ALA A 21 -10.01 38.70 -0.61
CA ALA A 21 -11.19 39.54 -0.64
C ALA A 21 -11.43 40.11 -2.05
N PRO A 22 -12.67 40.09 -2.57
CA PRO A 22 -13.02 40.71 -3.85
C PRO A 22 -12.65 42.20 -3.85
N ILE A 23 -12.00 42.65 -4.92
CA ILE A 23 -11.63 44.06 -5.08
C ILE A 23 -12.92 44.88 -5.21
N LYS A 24 -13.21 45.73 -4.23
CA LYS A 24 -14.39 46.60 -4.23
C LYS A 24 -14.40 47.46 -5.50
N GLY A 25 -15.47 47.36 -6.29
CA GLY A 25 -15.69 48.17 -7.49
C GLY A 25 -15.45 47.45 -8.83
N ARG A 26 -14.96 46.21 -8.84
CA ARG A 26 -15.00 45.37 -10.05
C ARG A 26 -16.21 44.43 -10.01
N PRO A 27 -17.05 44.36 -11.05
CA PRO A 27 -18.08 43.33 -11.14
C PRO A 27 -17.40 41.96 -11.20
N GLN A 28 -17.77 41.06 -10.29
CA GLN A 28 -17.38 39.65 -10.38
C GLN A 28 -18.19 39.00 -11.50
N ILE A 29 -17.50 38.66 -12.60
CA ILE A 29 -18.09 37.88 -13.68
C ILE A 29 -18.02 36.41 -13.27
N HIS A 30 -19.17 35.82 -12.94
CA HIS A 30 -19.29 34.38 -12.75
C HIS A 30 -19.72 33.74 -14.06
N ASP A 31 -18.73 33.47 -14.90
CA ASP A 31 -18.93 32.67 -16.10
C ASP A 31 -18.21 31.33 -15.90
N PHE A 32 -18.99 30.27 -15.67
CA PHE A 32 -18.47 28.92 -15.42
C PHE A 32 -18.12 28.15 -16.70
N ALA A 33 -18.19 28.80 -17.87
CA ALA A 33 -17.98 28.16 -19.17
C ALA A 33 -16.62 28.49 -19.85
N ARG A 34 -15.73 29.26 -19.21
CA ARG A 34 -14.42 29.61 -19.80
C ARG A 34 -13.26 28.96 -19.06
N THR A 35 -12.73 27.87 -19.61
CA THR A 35 -11.36 27.44 -19.34
C THR A 35 -10.37 28.36 -20.05
N VAL A 36 -9.16 28.53 -19.51
CA VAL A 36 -8.11 29.50 -19.94
C VAL A 36 -7.45 29.13 -21.29
N TYR A 37 -8.11 28.32 -22.12
CA TYR A 37 -7.63 27.88 -23.43
C TYR A 37 -8.76 27.98 -24.46
N ASP A 38 -9.27 29.18 -24.70
CA ASP A 38 -10.13 29.42 -25.87
C ASP A 38 -9.92 30.86 -26.34
N ASP A 39 -8.86 31.06 -27.13
CA ASP A 39 -8.75 32.18 -28.06
C ASP A 39 -9.02 31.67 -29.49
N GLU A 40 -10.23 32.00 -29.91
CA GLU A 40 -10.62 32.53 -31.22
C GLU A 40 -10.69 31.64 -32.49
N VAL A 41 -11.97 31.42 -32.89
CA VAL A 41 -12.56 31.70 -34.23
C VAL A 41 -12.34 30.60 -35.30
N LEU A 42 -13.36 29.90 -35.82
CA LEU A 42 -14.58 30.34 -36.52
C LEU A 42 -15.71 29.30 -36.38
N ALA A 43 -16.95 29.76 -36.18
CA ALA A 43 -18.18 29.07 -36.65
C ALA A 43 -18.65 29.76 -37.96
N PRO A 44 -19.69 29.32 -38.70
CA PRO A 44 -20.64 28.19 -38.53
C PRO A 44 -20.85 27.40 -39.85
N GLU A 45 -21.60 26.29 -39.91
CA GLU A 45 -23.01 26.18 -40.38
C GLU A 45 -23.30 24.69 -40.76
N PRO A 46 -24.57 24.27 -40.95
CA PRO A 46 -25.11 23.00 -40.46
C PRO A 46 -25.78 22.13 -41.55
N ALA A 47 -26.52 21.12 -41.06
CA ALA A 47 -27.58 20.34 -41.70
C ALA A 47 -27.17 19.14 -42.55
N PHE A 48 -27.72 17.95 -42.23
CA PHE A 48 -28.85 17.38 -42.98
C PHE A 48 -29.50 16.21 -42.21
N THR A 49 -30.84 16.24 -42.19
CA THR A 49 -31.81 15.30 -41.62
C THR A 49 -32.07 14.05 -42.49
N SER A 50 -32.69 13.03 -41.87
CA SER A 50 -33.74 12.12 -42.41
C SER A 50 -33.39 10.62 -42.34
N ALA A 51 -33.99 9.86 -41.41
CA ALA A 51 -35.12 8.91 -41.58
C ALA A 51 -34.71 7.57 -42.25
N ARG A 52 -35.20 6.36 -41.94
CA ARG A 52 -36.51 5.90 -41.44
C ARG A 52 -36.43 4.39 -41.09
N ALA A 53 -37.15 4.01 -40.03
CA ALA A 53 -37.87 2.74 -39.72
C ALA A 53 -37.28 1.35 -40.05
N HIS A 54 -37.39 0.44 -39.06
CA HIS A 54 -38.28 -0.73 -39.16
C HIS A 54 -38.64 -1.28 -37.77
N ILE A 55 -39.94 -1.43 -37.52
CA ILE A 55 -40.56 -2.21 -36.43
C ILE A 55 -40.93 -3.59 -37.02
N PRO A 56 -40.98 -4.66 -36.20
CA PRO A 56 -42.26 -5.36 -36.09
C PRO A 56 -42.74 -5.54 -34.64
N GLN A 57 -44.05 -5.32 -34.49
CA GLN A 57 -44.92 -5.68 -33.37
C GLN A 57 -44.99 -7.22 -33.25
N GLY A 58 -45.36 -7.87 -32.15
CA GLY A 58 -45.93 -7.44 -30.87
C GLY A 58 -46.25 -8.69 -30.02
N ILE A 59 -46.72 -8.49 -28.79
CA ILE A 59 -47.77 -9.25 -28.05
C ILE A 59 -48.17 -8.36 -26.85
N ASP A 60 -49.46 -8.39 -26.52
CA ASP A 60 -50.28 -7.48 -25.70
C ASP A 60 -49.89 -7.23 -24.23
N PRO A 61 -50.39 -6.13 -23.61
CA PRO A 61 -50.18 -5.73 -22.23
C PRO A 61 -51.30 -6.24 -21.31
N THR A 62 -51.00 -6.38 -20.03
CA THR A 62 -51.81 -6.01 -18.84
C THR A 62 -51.38 -6.90 -17.68
N GLN A 63 -50.66 -6.34 -16.71
CA GLN A 63 -51.13 -6.28 -15.32
C GLN A 63 -50.15 -5.47 -14.44
N LEU A 64 -50.75 -4.50 -13.76
CA LEU A 64 -50.18 -3.63 -12.73
C LEU A 64 -49.97 -4.44 -11.43
N ALA A 65 -48.77 -4.38 -10.83
CA ALA A 65 -48.57 -4.14 -9.38
C ALA A 65 -47.05 -4.05 -9.01
N PRO A 66 -46.64 -3.21 -8.04
CA PRO A 66 -45.28 -3.07 -7.53
C PRO A 66 -44.90 -4.13 -6.46
N PRO A 67 -43.62 -4.25 -6.05
CA PRO A 67 -43.02 -5.50 -5.60
C PRO A 67 -43.19 -5.79 -4.10
N GLU A 68 -43.45 -7.06 -3.78
CA GLU A 68 -43.08 -7.66 -2.50
C GLU A 68 -41.69 -8.29 -2.63
N PRO A 69 -40.73 -8.01 -1.72
CA PRO A 69 -39.48 -8.76 -1.67
C PRO A 69 -39.61 -9.82 -0.59
N ASP A 70 -39.82 -11.08 -0.98
CA ASP A 70 -39.19 -12.15 -0.21
C ASP A 70 -38.82 -13.39 -1.04
N SER A 71 -37.50 -13.59 -1.06
CA SER A 71 -36.80 -14.86 -0.94
C SER A 71 -36.97 -15.96 -2.00
N GLY A 72 -35.88 -16.15 -2.76
CA GLY A 72 -35.32 -17.49 -3.00
C GLY A 72 -34.88 -17.78 -4.43
N GLY A 73 -33.57 -17.73 -4.71
CA GLY A 73 -33.04 -18.24 -5.98
C GLY A 73 -31.59 -17.91 -6.31
N ASN A 74 -30.64 -18.52 -5.59
CA ASN A 74 -29.29 -18.90 -6.01
C ASN A 74 -28.47 -17.97 -6.93
N GLY A 75 -27.67 -17.12 -6.28
CA GLY A 75 -26.39 -16.66 -6.80
C GLY A 75 -25.42 -16.48 -5.63
N THR A 76 -24.45 -17.37 -5.50
CA THR A 76 -23.36 -17.30 -4.52
C THR A 76 -22.47 -16.09 -4.80
N THR A 77 -22.94 -14.90 -4.40
CA THR A 77 -22.07 -13.75 -4.16
C THR A 77 -21.63 -13.85 -2.72
N THR A 78 -20.41 -14.36 -2.52
CA THR A 78 -19.58 -13.98 -1.37
C THR A 78 -19.77 -12.48 -1.14
N GLY A 79 -20.06 -12.07 0.10
CA GLY A 79 -20.37 -10.68 0.45
C GLY A 79 -19.21 -9.72 0.14
N GLN A 80 -19.04 -9.40 -1.14
CA GLN A 80 -18.08 -8.44 -1.62
C GLN A 80 -18.67 -7.07 -1.38
N ARG A 81 -18.14 -6.39 -0.36
CA ARG A 81 -18.36 -4.96 -0.17
C ARG A 81 -18.13 -4.27 -1.51
N ALA A 82 -19.17 -3.61 -2.04
CA ALA A 82 -19.02 -2.77 -3.21
C ALA A 82 -18.00 -1.68 -2.90
N LEU A 83 -16.93 -1.61 -3.71
CA LEU A 83 -15.92 -0.58 -3.56
C LEU A 83 -16.54 0.79 -3.83
N THR A 84 -16.25 1.75 -2.95
CA THR A 84 -16.61 3.15 -3.14
C THR A 84 -15.89 3.73 -4.37
N PRO A 85 -16.45 4.73 -5.06
CA PRO A 85 -15.77 5.42 -6.15
C PRO A 85 -14.37 5.90 -5.76
N GLU A 86 -14.21 6.42 -4.55
CA GLU A 86 -12.94 6.93 -4.03
C GLU A 86 -11.89 5.83 -3.85
N GLU A 87 -12.31 4.62 -3.45
CA GLU A 87 -11.41 3.45 -3.35
C GLU A 87 -10.96 2.96 -4.73
N LYS A 88 -11.84 3.06 -5.73
CA LYS A 88 -11.52 2.71 -7.13
C LYS A 88 -10.57 3.74 -7.75
N ASP A 89 -10.81 5.02 -7.51
CA ASP A 89 -9.97 6.11 -8.03
C ASP A 89 -8.55 6.06 -7.43
N GLN A 90 -8.44 5.67 -6.16
CA GLN A 90 -7.14 5.46 -5.51
C GLN A 90 -6.42 4.20 -6.03
N CYS A 91 -7.10 3.26 -6.66
CA CYS A 91 -6.49 2.01 -7.12
C CYS A 91 -6.90 1.75 -8.58
N PRO A 92 -6.29 2.45 -9.57
CA PRO A 92 -6.73 2.42 -10.96
C PRO A 92 -6.69 1.03 -11.61
N PHE A 93 -5.91 0.11 -11.03
CA PHE A 93 -5.81 -1.28 -11.47
C PHE A 93 -6.78 -2.22 -10.74
N GLY A 94 -7.68 -1.70 -9.90
CA GLY A 94 -8.69 -2.45 -9.16
C GLY A 94 -8.17 -3.24 -7.94
N ASP A 95 -6.86 -3.29 -7.72
CA ASP A 95 -6.26 -3.96 -6.57
C ASP A 95 -6.22 -3.05 -5.33
N THR A 96 -7.36 -2.92 -4.65
CA THR A 96 -7.53 -2.04 -3.47
C THR A 96 -6.77 -2.48 -2.23
N ARG A 97 -6.09 -3.63 -2.28
CA ARG A 97 -5.20 -4.09 -1.21
C ARG A 97 -3.88 -3.32 -1.21
N TRP A 98 -3.50 -2.78 -2.36
CA TRP A 98 -2.24 -2.07 -2.54
C TRP A 98 -2.53 -0.60 -2.82
N PRO A 99 -2.23 0.29 -1.86
CA PRO A 99 -2.31 1.71 -2.14
C PRO A 99 -1.36 2.11 -3.29
N PRO A 100 -1.58 3.29 -3.90
CA PRO A 100 -0.64 3.85 -4.87
C PRO A 100 0.78 3.93 -4.33
N PRO A 101 1.79 3.62 -5.16
CA PRO A 101 3.19 3.75 -4.77
C PRO A 101 3.55 5.22 -4.51
N ASN A 102 4.50 5.43 -3.61
CA ASN A 102 5.12 6.72 -3.27
C ASN A 102 4.17 7.81 -2.76
N VAL A 103 2.95 7.44 -2.36
CA VAL A 103 2.01 8.35 -1.71
C VAL A 103 2.29 8.43 -0.21
N SER A 104 2.19 9.63 0.35
CA SER A 104 2.44 9.86 1.77
C SER A 104 1.20 9.47 2.58
N MET A 105 1.24 8.27 3.16
CA MET A 105 0.15 7.75 3.99
C MET A 105 0.55 7.74 5.46
N SER A 106 -0.02 8.66 6.24
CA SER A 106 0.22 8.75 7.70
C SER A 106 -0.81 7.97 8.52
N LYS A 107 -2.02 7.78 7.97
CA LYS A 107 -3.14 7.15 8.65
C LYS A 107 -3.09 5.63 8.48
N PRO A 108 -3.55 4.86 9.49
CA PRO A 108 -3.76 3.42 9.33
C PRO A 108 -4.68 3.10 8.15
N LEU A 109 -4.34 2.04 7.42
CA LEU A 109 -5.17 1.45 6.38
C LEU A 109 -5.82 0.17 6.91
N HIS A 110 -6.89 -0.26 6.24
CA HIS A 110 -7.50 -1.55 6.50
C HIS A 110 -7.21 -2.49 5.32
N LEU A 111 -6.80 -3.72 5.61
CA LEU A 111 -6.65 -4.76 4.61
C LEU A 111 -7.96 -5.56 4.56
N LEU A 112 -8.58 -5.58 3.38
CA LEU A 112 -9.73 -6.43 3.11
C LEU A 112 -9.21 -7.85 2.87
N SER A 113 -9.57 -8.78 3.75
CA SER A 113 -9.24 -10.19 3.58
C SER A 113 -10.24 -10.85 2.63
N ASP A 114 -9.72 -11.64 1.68
CA ASP A 114 -10.55 -12.43 0.75
C ASP A 114 -11.41 -13.49 1.46
N LYS A 115 -11.13 -13.78 2.74
CA LYS A 115 -11.73 -14.88 3.51
C LYS A 115 -12.80 -14.43 4.51
N GLY A 116 -13.23 -13.18 4.48
CA GLY A 116 -14.21 -12.66 5.43
C GLY A 116 -13.70 -12.59 6.88
N GLU A 117 -12.38 -12.58 7.07
CA GLU A 117 -11.76 -12.37 8.39
C GLU A 117 -11.98 -10.92 8.88
N LYS A 118 -11.83 -10.71 10.20
CA LYS A 118 -11.91 -9.38 10.82
C LYS A 118 -10.99 -8.39 10.09
N PRO A 119 -11.39 -7.11 9.94
CA PRO A 119 -10.57 -6.11 9.28
C PRO A 119 -9.22 -5.96 10.00
N ILE A 120 -8.15 -6.12 9.23
CA ILE A 120 -6.78 -5.94 9.69
C ILE A 120 -6.39 -4.49 9.50
N TYR A 121 -6.05 -3.80 10.60
CA TYR A 121 -5.58 -2.42 10.53
C TYR A 121 -4.06 -2.37 10.60
N TYR A 122 -3.43 -1.56 9.74
CA TYR A 122 -1.97 -1.49 9.67
C TYR A 122 -1.47 -0.10 9.26
N HIS A 123 -0.22 0.21 9.62
CA HIS A 123 0.53 1.31 9.01
C HIS A 123 1.29 0.81 7.79
N LEU A 124 1.10 1.46 6.64
CA LEU A 124 1.81 1.15 5.40
C LEU A 124 3.29 1.54 5.51
N ILE A 125 4.19 0.62 5.16
CA ILE A 125 5.64 0.84 5.04
C ILE A 125 6.07 0.78 3.58
N TYR A 126 5.56 -0.19 2.83
CA TYR A 126 5.99 -0.43 1.45
C TYR A 126 5.62 0.73 0.54
N GLU A 127 6.63 1.24 -0.17
CA GLU A 127 6.50 2.36 -1.11
C GLU A 127 5.77 3.58 -0.52
N ASN A 128 5.83 3.78 0.80
CA ASN A 128 5.22 4.93 1.45
C ASN A 128 6.25 6.05 1.58
N SER A 129 5.94 7.23 1.05
CA SER A 129 6.83 8.41 1.12
C SER A 129 6.73 9.17 2.46
N ASN A 130 5.90 8.70 3.40
CA ASN A 130 5.73 9.36 4.68
C ASN A 130 6.99 9.24 5.57
N PRO A 131 7.47 10.34 6.18
CA PRO A 131 8.66 10.29 7.04
C PRO A 131 8.47 9.46 8.31
N ARG A 132 7.23 9.16 8.73
CA ARG A 132 6.96 8.30 9.88
C ARG A 132 7.20 6.82 9.61
N VAL A 133 7.44 6.42 8.36
CA VAL A 133 7.73 5.03 8.00
C VAL A 133 8.91 4.47 8.80
N ASP A 134 9.98 5.26 8.96
CA ASP A 134 11.16 4.82 9.72
C ASP A 134 10.87 4.62 11.21
N PHE A 135 9.95 5.42 11.77
CA PHE A 135 9.49 5.26 13.15
C PHE A 135 8.75 3.93 13.37
N TRP A 136 7.97 3.47 12.39
CA TRP A 136 7.27 2.18 12.47
C TRP A 136 8.18 0.99 12.12
N LYS A 137 9.03 1.16 11.12
CA LYS A 137 9.92 0.12 10.57
C LYS A 137 11.09 -0.21 11.50
N GLY A 138 11.67 0.80 12.15
CA GLY A 138 12.85 0.68 13.00
C GLY A 138 12.69 -0.35 14.13
N PRO A 139 11.67 -0.19 15.01
CA PRO A 139 11.42 -1.11 16.12
C PRO A 139 11.24 -2.56 15.68
N LEU A 140 10.44 -2.80 14.63
CA LEU A 140 10.22 -4.14 14.08
C LEU A 140 11.50 -4.78 13.54
N LYS A 141 12.34 -4.01 12.85
CA LYS A 141 13.64 -4.52 12.39
C LYS A 141 14.56 -4.88 13.55
N ALA A 142 14.57 -4.07 14.61
CA ALA A 142 15.33 -4.36 15.80
C ALA A 142 14.84 -5.65 16.48
N GLN A 143 13.53 -5.79 16.66
CA GLN A 143 12.91 -7.01 17.21
C GLN A 143 13.21 -8.25 16.36
N ALA A 144 13.03 -8.18 15.04
CA ALA A 144 13.35 -9.29 14.14
C ALA A 144 14.84 -9.70 14.21
N THR A 145 15.74 -8.71 14.36
CA THR A 145 17.18 -8.96 14.51
C THR A 145 17.50 -9.61 15.85
N ALA A 146 16.87 -9.16 16.94
CA ALA A 146 17.03 -9.75 18.26
C ALA A 146 16.50 -11.19 18.28
N ALA A 147 15.29 -11.43 17.79
CA ALA A 147 14.70 -12.77 17.70
C ALA A 147 15.55 -13.72 16.84
N TYR A 148 16.15 -13.22 15.76
CA TYR A 148 17.07 -14.02 14.93
C TYR A 148 18.36 -14.40 15.67
N ALA A 149 18.90 -13.51 16.49
CA ALA A 149 20.05 -13.79 17.34
C ALA A 149 19.72 -14.80 18.45
N GLU A 150 18.56 -14.65 19.11
CA GLU A 150 18.08 -15.57 20.15
C GLU A 150 17.87 -17.01 19.61
N LYS A 151 17.50 -17.15 18.34
CA LYS A 151 17.41 -18.45 17.65
C LYS A 151 18.76 -19.09 17.34
N GLY A 152 19.88 -18.42 17.65
CA GLY A 152 21.23 -18.95 17.38
C GLY A 152 21.56 -19.05 15.90
N LEU A 153 20.87 -18.28 15.04
CA LEU A 153 21.05 -18.32 13.60
C LEU A 153 22.19 -17.39 13.13
N VAL A 154 22.63 -16.45 13.98
CA VAL A 154 23.71 -15.49 13.67
C VAL A 154 25.08 -16.13 13.86
N LEU A 155 25.96 -15.98 12.86
CA LEU A 155 27.39 -16.29 12.99
C LEU A 155 28.15 -15.04 13.45
N SER A 156 28.86 -15.16 14.57
CA SER A 156 29.70 -14.08 15.10
C SER A 156 30.93 -13.87 14.23
N THR A 157 31.08 -12.69 13.64
CA THR A 157 32.31 -12.31 12.90
C THR A 157 33.21 -11.45 13.77
N SER A 158 34.43 -11.93 14.07
CA SER A 158 35.44 -11.11 14.75
C SER A 158 35.91 -9.97 13.84
N LYS A 159 35.92 -8.76 14.39
CA LYS A 159 36.33 -7.52 13.74
C LYS A 159 37.74 -7.06 14.17
N GLU A 160 38.33 -7.72 15.16
CA GLU A 160 39.56 -7.28 15.80
C GLU A 160 40.76 -7.41 14.84
N GLY A 161 41.53 -6.33 14.71
CA GLY A 161 42.73 -6.26 13.85
C GLY A 161 42.50 -6.29 12.33
N LYS A 162 41.25 -6.39 11.84
CA LYS A 162 40.96 -6.58 10.41
C LYS A 162 40.73 -5.28 9.65
N ARG A 163 41.23 -5.21 8.41
CA ARG A 163 40.98 -4.09 7.51
C ARG A 163 39.51 -4.07 7.06
N ARG A 164 39.00 -2.90 6.67
CA ARG A 164 37.60 -2.73 6.23
C ARG A 164 37.17 -3.71 5.12
N LYS A 165 38.06 -4.02 4.17
CA LYS A 165 37.81 -5.00 3.09
C LYS A 165 37.64 -6.42 3.65
N GLU A 166 38.51 -6.83 4.58
CA GLU A 166 38.47 -8.14 5.23
C GLU A 166 37.22 -8.31 6.09
N VAL A 167 36.81 -7.26 6.80
CA VAL A 167 35.55 -7.27 7.56
C VAL A 167 34.34 -7.43 6.64
N LYS A 168 34.33 -6.79 5.47
CA LYS A 168 33.25 -6.96 4.48
C LYS A 168 33.22 -8.40 3.94
N ALA A 169 34.37 -8.95 3.56
CA ALA A 169 34.46 -10.33 3.07
C ALA A 169 34.05 -11.35 4.13
N ALA A 170 34.50 -11.17 5.38
CA ALA A 170 34.11 -12.04 6.49
C ALA A 170 32.60 -12.00 6.78
N LYS A 171 31.99 -10.81 6.72
CA LYS A 171 30.53 -10.67 6.87
C LYS A 171 29.77 -11.34 5.73
N GLN A 172 30.25 -11.20 4.49
CA GLN A 172 29.63 -11.84 3.34
C GLN A 172 29.69 -13.37 3.44
N LYS A 173 30.87 -13.90 3.79
CA LYS A 173 31.06 -15.33 4.04
C LYS A 173 30.15 -15.85 5.17
N ALA A 174 30.01 -15.11 6.27
CA ALA A 174 29.09 -15.48 7.34
C ALA A 174 27.63 -15.53 6.84
N LEU A 175 27.18 -14.57 6.03
CA LEU A 175 25.83 -14.60 5.44
C LEU A 175 25.64 -15.81 4.52
N GLU A 176 26.64 -16.18 3.73
CA GLU A 176 26.61 -17.36 2.86
C GLU A 176 26.51 -18.66 3.66
N GLU A 177 27.16 -18.75 4.82
CA GLU A 177 27.05 -19.88 5.74
C GLU A 177 25.71 -19.90 6.52
N GLU A 178 25.14 -18.73 6.81
CA GLU A 178 23.81 -18.58 7.43
C GLU A 178 22.67 -18.93 6.46
N ALA A 179 22.84 -18.66 5.16
CA ALA A 179 21.78 -18.72 4.16
C ALA A 179 21.07 -20.08 4.03
N PRO A 180 21.76 -21.25 4.05
CA PRO A 180 21.09 -22.55 4.00
C PRO A 180 20.16 -22.78 5.19
N LYS A 181 20.60 -22.43 6.41
CA LYS A 181 19.77 -22.55 7.62
C LYS A 181 18.59 -21.59 7.58
N ALA A 182 18.85 -20.33 7.22
CA ALA A 182 17.81 -19.31 7.03
C ALA A 182 16.75 -19.76 6.00
N LYS A 183 17.17 -20.38 4.89
CA LYS A 183 16.24 -20.92 3.88
C LYS A 183 15.33 -22.00 4.45
N MET A 184 15.88 -22.93 5.24
CA MET A 184 15.10 -23.99 5.89
C MET A 184 14.06 -23.42 6.86
N GLU A 185 14.43 -22.42 7.66
CA GLU A 185 13.50 -21.73 8.58
C GLU A 185 12.34 -21.05 7.83
N ILE A 186 12.60 -20.42 6.69
CA ILE A 186 11.53 -19.81 5.86
C ILE A 186 10.57 -20.88 5.35
N LEU A 187 11.09 -22.00 4.83
CA LEU A 187 10.27 -23.10 4.34
C LEU A 187 9.45 -23.74 5.46
N GLN A 188 10.05 -23.93 6.64
CA GLN A 188 9.35 -24.41 7.82
C GLN A 188 8.22 -23.45 8.20
N ALA A 189 8.52 -22.15 8.34
CA ALA A 189 7.53 -21.13 8.69
C ALA A 189 6.35 -21.09 7.70
N ARG A 190 6.62 -21.29 6.40
CA ARG A 190 5.57 -21.45 5.39
C ARG A 190 4.73 -22.69 5.63
N ASN A 191 5.37 -23.85 5.81
CA ASN A 191 4.69 -25.15 5.94
C ASN A 191 3.87 -25.26 7.24
N THR A 192 4.33 -24.63 8.32
CA THR A 192 3.65 -24.58 9.61
C THR A 192 2.66 -23.42 9.74
N LYS A 193 2.44 -22.64 8.68
CA LYS A 193 1.55 -21.46 8.63
C LYS A 193 1.94 -20.32 9.58
N MET A 194 3.19 -20.28 10.06
CA MET A 194 3.75 -19.12 10.77
C MET A 194 3.89 -17.90 9.85
N LEU A 195 4.16 -18.14 8.57
CA LEU A 195 4.08 -17.15 7.50
C LEU A 195 2.74 -17.34 6.75
N LYS A 196 1.69 -16.64 7.21
CA LYS A 196 0.32 -16.83 6.72
C LYS A 196 0.04 -15.92 5.51
N ALA A 197 -0.35 -16.48 4.38
CA ALA A 197 -0.85 -15.69 3.25
C ALA A 197 -2.22 -15.09 3.60
N LEU A 198 -2.33 -13.76 3.56
CA LEU A 198 -3.57 -13.02 3.83
C LEU A 198 -4.36 -12.74 2.57
N SER A 199 -3.68 -12.32 1.51
CA SER A 199 -4.29 -12.06 0.21
C SER A 199 -3.27 -12.16 -0.91
N SER A 200 -3.71 -12.56 -2.10
CA SER A 200 -2.87 -12.75 -3.27
C SER A 200 -3.52 -12.17 -4.51
N GLY A 201 -2.76 -11.47 -5.34
CA GLY A 201 -3.23 -11.11 -6.68
C GLY A 201 -2.14 -10.51 -7.57
N PRO A 202 -2.52 -9.69 -8.57
CA PRO A 202 -1.63 -9.37 -9.69
C PRO A 202 -0.32 -8.69 -9.25
N ARG A 203 -0.38 -7.85 -8.21
CA ARG A 203 0.79 -7.12 -7.71
C ARG A 203 1.66 -7.95 -6.77
N GLY A 204 1.17 -9.07 -6.24
CA GLY A 204 1.90 -9.94 -5.32
C GLY A 204 1.03 -10.58 -4.24
N THR A 205 1.68 -11.20 -3.26
CA THR A 205 1.03 -11.80 -2.09
C THR A 205 1.37 -11.01 -0.84
N ILE A 206 0.35 -10.67 -0.04
CA ILE A 206 0.53 -10.11 1.30
C ILE A 206 0.53 -11.26 2.31
N TRP A 207 1.55 -11.26 3.17
CA TRP A 207 1.76 -12.26 4.20
C TRP A 207 1.71 -11.60 5.58
N GLN A 208 1.28 -12.35 6.57
CA GLN A 208 1.34 -12.01 7.99
C GLN A 208 2.41 -12.87 8.65
N LEU A 209 3.21 -12.22 9.48
CA LEU A 209 4.17 -12.84 10.36
C LEU A 209 3.89 -12.35 11.79
N ASP A 210 3.55 -13.29 12.66
CA ASP A 210 3.30 -13.03 14.09
C ASP A 210 4.56 -12.45 14.77
N GLU A 211 4.38 -11.61 15.79
CA GLU A 211 5.42 -11.10 16.68
C GLU A 211 6.38 -12.22 17.18
N GLN A 212 5.86 -13.41 17.47
CA GLN A 212 6.68 -14.55 17.92
C GLN A 212 7.59 -15.13 16.83
N HIS A 213 7.32 -14.81 15.58
CA HIS A 213 7.98 -15.38 14.41
C HIS A 213 8.76 -14.34 13.60
N LEU A 214 8.98 -13.13 14.14
CA LEU A 214 9.70 -12.06 13.46
C LEU A 214 11.11 -12.42 12.99
N HIS A 215 11.78 -13.41 13.61
CA HIS A 215 13.06 -13.93 13.14
C HIS A 215 13.03 -14.40 11.66
N VAL A 216 11.87 -14.86 11.17
CA VAL A 216 11.69 -15.30 9.77
C VAL A 216 11.91 -14.14 8.80
N TRP A 217 11.55 -12.90 9.15
CA TRP A 217 11.86 -11.72 8.33
C TRP A 217 13.38 -11.57 8.15
N ARG A 218 14.16 -11.81 9.21
CA ARG A 218 15.61 -11.73 9.11
C ARG A 218 16.18 -12.87 8.27
N CYS A 219 15.63 -14.08 8.37
CA CYS A 219 15.98 -15.18 7.48
C CYS A 219 15.77 -14.80 6.01
N ILE A 220 14.62 -14.18 5.69
CA ILE A 220 14.31 -13.67 4.34
C ILE A 220 15.36 -12.66 3.89
N GLU A 221 15.73 -11.68 4.73
CA GLU A 221 16.77 -10.70 4.38
C GLU A 221 18.13 -11.35 4.10
N VAL A 222 18.52 -12.37 4.86
CA VAL A 222 19.78 -13.12 4.64
C VAL A 222 19.75 -13.85 3.30
N VAL A 223 18.69 -14.60 3.04
CA VAL A 223 18.54 -15.36 1.79
C VAL A 223 18.52 -14.44 0.57
N GLN A 224 17.81 -13.30 0.63
CA GLN A 224 17.78 -12.34 -0.48
C GLN A 224 19.13 -11.67 -0.74
N LYS A 225 19.92 -11.40 0.30
CA LYS A 225 21.26 -10.83 0.14
C LYS A 225 22.23 -11.79 -0.56
N VAL A 226 22.08 -13.09 -0.34
CA VAL A 226 22.97 -14.12 -0.90
C VAL A 226 22.48 -14.61 -2.26
N ALA A 227 21.19 -14.93 -2.38
CA ALA A 227 20.62 -15.62 -3.54
C ALA A 227 19.76 -14.70 -4.44
N GLY A 228 19.61 -13.42 -4.09
CA GLY A 228 18.77 -12.44 -4.80
C GLY A 228 17.27 -12.57 -4.50
N ALA A 229 16.74 -13.80 -4.42
CA ALA A 229 15.33 -14.09 -4.19
C ALA A 229 15.12 -15.32 -3.30
N VAL A 230 13.99 -15.38 -2.60
CA VAL A 230 13.58 -16.50 -1.76
C VAL A 230 12.85 -17.54 -2.61
N SER A 231 13.30 -18.79 -2.59
CA SER A 231 12.57 -19.91 -3.21
C SER A 231 11.63 -20.54 -2.18
N LEU A 232 10.33 -20.40 -2.40
CA LEU A 232 9.29 -21.01 -1.56
C LEU A 232 8.92 -22.43 -2.03
N SER A 233 9.13 -22.73 -3.31
CA SER A 233 9.04 -24.04 -3.94
C SER A 233 10.02 -24.11 -5.12
N ALA A 234 10.12 -25.28 -5.76
CA ALA A 234 11.04 -25.51 -6.88
C ALA A 234 10.85 -24.52 -8.05
N ASP A 235 9.62 -24.09 -8.27
CA ASP A 235 9.17 -23.23 -9.37
C ASP A 235 8.86 -21.79 -8.96
N ARG A 236 8.93 -21.47 -7.66
CA ARG A 236 8.47 -20.19 -7.12
C ARG A 236 9.59 -19.46 -6.40
N ARG A 237 10.16 -18.46 -7.07
CA ARG A 237 11.11 -17.50 -6.51
C ARG A 237 10.42 -16.16 -6.32
N GLU A 238 10.58 -15.55 -5.14
CA GLU A 238 9.93 -14.30 -4.80
C GLU A 238 10.86 -13.32 -4.11
N LEU A 239 10.62 -12.03 -4.35
CA LEU A 239 11.20 -10.90 -3.63
C LEU A 239 10.21 -10.44 -2.58
N PHE A 240 10.66 -10.43 -1.33
CA PHE A 240 9.95 -9.99 -0.16
C PHE A 240 10.40 -8.60 0.27
N SER A 241 9.41 -7.80 0.66
CA SER A 241 9.58 -6.51 1.30
C SER A 241 8.64 -6.37 2.49
N MET A 242 8.98 -5.48 3.42
CA MET A 242 8.09 -5.15 4.53
C MET A 242 6.93 -4.32 4.01
N PHE A 243 5.71 -4.84 4.13
CA PHE A 243 4.48 -4.20 3.68
C PHE A 243 3.96 -3.18 4.69
N GLY A 244 3.90 -3.57 5.96
CA GLY A 244 3.35 -2.72 7.01
C GLY A 244 3.45 -3.32 8.40
N VAL A 245 2.91 -2.57 9.36
CA VAL A 245 2.88 -2.93 10.79
C VAL A 245 1.45 -3.09 11.25
N GLY A 246 1.13 -4.24 11.85
CA GLY A 246 -0.19 -4.51 12.39
C GLY A 246 -0.52 -3.67 13.63
N LEU A 247 -1.77 -3.21 13.71
CA LEU A 247 -2.28 -2.33 14.77
C LEU A 247 -3.43 -2.95 15.55
N LYS A 248 -4.55 -3.21 14.89
CA LYS A 248 -5.77 -3.78 15.50
C LYS A 248 -6.11 -5.07 14.79
N GLY A 249 -6.40 -6.12 15.56
CA GLY A 249 -6.61 -7.48 15.07
C GLY A 249 -5.33 -8.30 14.96
N ILE A 250 -4.19 -7.65 14.71
CA ILE A 250 -2.86 -8.27 14.53
C ILE A 250 -1.74 -7.37 15.12
N LYS A 251 -1.95 -6.81 16.31
CA LYS A 251 -1.03 -5.83 16.90
C LYS A 251 0.35 -6.46 17.11
N GLY A 252 1.41 -5.81 16.61
CA GLY A 252 2.78 -6.31 16.74
C GLY A 252 3.22 -7.20 15.56
N ASP A 253 2.28 -7.70 14.78
CA ASP A 253 2.59 -8.51 13.61
C ASP A 253 3.20 -7.67 12.49
N MET A 254 4.08 -8.32 11.75
CA MET A 254 4.68 -7.77 10.56
C MET A 254 3.89 -8.23 9.33
N LEU A 255 3.47 -7.28 8.51
CA LEU A 255 2.97 -7.59 7.17
C LEU A 255 4.12 -7.54 6.18
N LEU A 256 4.23 -8.58 5.37
CA LEU A 256 5.19 -8.70 4.28
C LEU A 256 4.45 -8.69 2.95
N VAL A 257 5.14 -8.28 1.91
CA VAL A 257 4.67 -8.39 0.53
C VAL A 257 5.70 -9.17 -0.26
N SER A 258 5.25 -10.13 -1.06
CA SER A 258 6.09 -10.87 -1.98
C SER A 258 5.65 -10.70 -3.43
N GLN A 259 6.62 -10.56 -4.32
CA GLN A 259 6.43 -10.45 -5.77
C GLN A 259 7.23 -11.56 -6.44
N LYS A 260 6.71 -12.12 -7.55
CA LYS A 260 7.48 -13.11 -8.33
C LYS A 260 8.77 -12.46 -8.82
N ALA A 261 9.89 -13.12 -8.57
CA ALA A 261 11.17 -12.70 -9.15
C ALA A 261 11.17 -13.13 -10.62
N GLU A 262 11.49 -12.21 -11.52
CA GLU A 262 11.80 -12.57 -12.90
C GLU A 262 13.02 -13.49 -12.89
N VAL A 263 12.89 -14.67 -13.50
CA VAL A 263 14.04 -15.53 -13.76
C VAL A 263 14.83 -14.83 -14.87
N PRO A 264 16.09 -14.43 -14.66
CA PRO A 264 16.90 -13.96 -15.77
C PRO A 264 16.99 -15.10 -16.78
N GLY A 265 16.41 -14.86 -17.97
CA GLY A 265 16.47 -15.77 -19.11
C GLY A 265 17.87 -15.86 -19.70
#